data_AF-A0A653WWJ9-F1
#
_entry.id   AF-A0A653WWJ9-F1
#
_cell.length_a   1.000
_cell.length_b   1.000
_cell.length_c   1.000
_cell.angle_alpha   90.00
_cell.angle_beta   90.00
_cell.angle_gamma   90.00
#
_symmetry.space_group_name_H-M   'P 1'
#
loop_
_entity.id
_entity.type
_entity.pdbx_description
1 polymer ?
#
loop_
_entity_poly.entity_id
_entity_poly.type
_entity_poly.pdbx_seq_one_letter_code
_entity_poly.pdbx_strand_id
1 'polypeptide(L)' 'MAKQFQDKELLQKIILNIKQLRKSNNVTLETFYFDTGIHLARIEQGKTNITVSTLSKICSYFNISLSEFFKKIE' A
#
# COMPACT_ATOMS: atom_id res chain seq x y z
N MET A 1 14.09 -2.16 -16.88
CA MET A 1 12.82 -2.90 -16.73
C MET A 1 11.79 -2.25 -17.64
N ALA A 2 11.01 -3.04 -18.40
CA ALA A 2 9.93 -2.50 -19.23
C ALA A 2 8.87 -1.81 -18.35
N LYS A 3 8.27 -0.73 -18.86
CA LYS A 3 7.22 0.00 -18.15
C LYS A 3 5.98 -0.90 -18.05
N GLN A 4 5.55 -1.20 -16.82
CA GLN A 4 4.32 -1.96 -16.60
C GLN A 4 3.10 -1.12 -17.00
N PHE A 5 2.04 -1.80 -17.45
CA PHE A 5 0.73 -1.18 -17.59
C PHE A 5 0.25 -0.64 -16.25
N GLN A 6 -0.35 0.55 -16.24
CA GLN A 6 -0.81 1.21 -15.01
C GLN A 6 -2.29 1.55 -15.16
N ASP A 7 -3.13 0.79 -14.45
CA ASP A 7 -4.50 1.21 -14.20
C ASP A 7 -4.48 2.31 -13.15
N LYS A 8 -4.68 3.55 -13.59
CA LYS A 8 -4.60 4.73 -12.71
C LYS A 8 -5.71 4.76 -11.67
N GLU A 9 -6.90 4.27 -12.00
CA GLU A 9 -8.04 4.30 -11.08
C GLU A 9 -7.82 3.28 -9.95
N LEU A 10 -7.48 2.04 -10.32
CA LEU A 10 -7.16 1.00 -9.35
C LEU A 10 -5.99 1.41 -8.47
N LEU A 11 -4.93 1.96 -9.06
CA LEU A 11 -3.75 2.41 -8.31
C LEU A 11 -4.10 3.51 -7.30
N GLN A 12 -4.95 4.48 -7.67
CA GLN A 12 -5.43 5.52 -6.76
C GLN A 12 -6.25 4.92 -5.61
N LYS A 13 -7.18 4.01 -5.89
CA LYS A 13 -7.98 3.33 -4.85
C LYS A 13 -7.09 2.58 -3.85
N ILE A 14 -6.10 1.83 -4.34
CA ILE A 14 -5.12 1.12 -3.51
C ILE A 14 -4.34 2.10 -2.61
N ILE A 15 -3.85 3.21 -3.16
CA ILE A 15 -3.08 4.22 -2.41
C ILE A 15 -3.92 4.87 -1.32
N LEU A 16 -5.17 5.22 -1.64
CA LEU A 16 -6.09 5.83 -0.68
C LEU A 16 -6.38 4.86 0.49
N ASN A 17 -6.61 3.58 0.20
CA ASN A 17 -6.82 2.57 1.23
C ASN A 17 -5.58 2.37 2.12
N ILE A 18 -4.38 2.32 1.54
CA ILE A 18 -3.11 2.25 2.30
C ILE A 18 -2.95 3.48 3.20
N LYS A 19 -3.24 4.69 2.68
CA LYS A 19 -3.21 5.94 3.47
C LYS A 19 -4.19 5.89 4.63
N GLN A 20 -5.40 5.39 4.39
CA GLN A 20 -6.42 5.25 5.43
C GLN A 20 -5.97 4.26 6.51
N LEU A 21 -5.47 3.09 6.14
CA LEU A 21 -4.95 2.09 7.08
C LEU A 21 -3.83 2.67 7.94
N ARG A 22 -2.89 3.38 7.33
CA ARG A 22 -1.80 4.01 8.08
C ARG A 22 -2.31 5.05 9.08
N LYS A 23 -3.23 5.93 8.64
CA LYS A 23 -3.80 6.98 9.50
C LYS A 23 -4.67 6.40 10.61
N SER A 24 -5.50 5.40 10.32
CA SER A 24 -6.37 4.77 11.34
C SER A 24 -5.59 4.04 12.41
N ASN A 25 -4.40 3.52 12.08
CA ASN A 25 -3.50 2.87 13.03
C ASN A 25 -2.49 3.85 13.68
N ASN A 26 -2.58 5.16 13.41
CA ASN A 26 -1.63 6.19 13.91
C ASN A 26 -0.16 5.89 13.60
N VAL A 27 0.11 5.22 12.47
CA VAL A 27 1.47 4.85 12.06
C VAL A 27 2.08 5.96 11.21
N THR A 28 3.29 6.39 11.55
CA THR A 28 4.04 7.35 10.73
C THR A 28 4.75 6.65 9.57
N LEU A 29 5.13 7.40 8.53
CA LEU A 29 5.92 6.85 7.43
C LEU A 29 7.28 6.32 7.92
N GLU A 30 7.85 6.97 8.92
CA GLU A 30 9.12 6.61 9.53
C GLU A 30 9.01 5.32 10.33
N THR A 31 8.01 5.21 11.22
CA THR A 31 7.73 3.99 11.98
C THR A 31 7.53 2.79 11.05
N PHE A 32 6.68 2.95 10.03
CA PHE A 32 6.45 1.88 9.06
C PHE A 32 7.74 1.45 8.34
N TYR A 33 8.59 2.41 7.97
CA TYR A 33 9.87 2.12 7.33
C TYR A 33 10.82 1.37 8.26
N PHE A 34 10.93 1.79 9.53
CA PHE A 34 11.75 1.10 10.52
C PHE A 34 11.32 -0.35 10.74
N ASP A 35 10.01 -0.61 10.79
CA ASP A 35 9.49 -1.95 11.04
C ASP A 35 9.58 -2.88 9.82
N THR A 36 9.47 -2.35 8.61
CA THR A 36 9.28 -3.16 7.39
C THR A 36 10.39 -3.05 6.36
N GLY A 37 11.22 -2.01 6.43
CA GLY A 37 12.19 -1.63 5.40
C GLY A 37 11.56 -1.09 4.12
N ILE A 38 10.24 -0.88 4.07
CA ILE A 38 9.51 -0.46 2.88
C ILE A 38 9.25 1.05 2.91
N HIS A 39 9.67 1.75 1.86
CA HIS A 39 9.39 3.18 1.71
C HIS A 39 7.93 3.44 1.30
N LEU A 40 7.03 3.47 2.27
CA LEU A 40 5.60 3.70 2.01
C LEU A 40 5.33 5.06 1.33
N ALA A 41 6.19 6.06 1.56
CA ALA A 41 6.10 7.36 0.88
C ALA A 41 6.18 7.25 -0.65
N ARG A 42 6.95 6.29 -1.21
CA ARG A 42 7.02 6.08 -2.66
C ARG A 42 5.74 5.46 -3.20
N ILE A 43 5.14 4.59 -2.41
CA ILE A 43 3.87 3.94 -2.71
C ILE A 43 2.74 4.98 -2.70
N GLU A 44 2.70 5.83 -1.67
CA GLU A 44 1.70 6.88 -1.50
C GLU A 44 1.76 8.00 -2.56
N GLN A 45 2.85 8.09 -3.32
CA GLN A 45 3.00 8.98 -4.48
C GLN A 45 2.39 8.42 -5.76
N GLY A 46 2.16 7.11 -5.85
CA GLY A 46 1.50 6.46 -6.99
C GLY A 46 2.23 6.54 -8.33
N LYS A 47 3.57 6.69 -8.31
CA LYS A 47 4.36 6.77 -9.55
C LYS A 47 4.54 5.42 -10.23
N THR A 48 4.49 4.32 -9.48
CA THR A 48 4.72 2.96 -9.96
C THR A 48 3.70 2.00 -9.37
N ASN A 49 3.50 0.87 -10.05
CA ASN A 49 2.71 -0.23 -9.49
C ASN A 49 3.37 -0.76 -8.21
N ILE A 50 2.54 -1.29 -7.33
CA ILE A 50 2.96 -1.99 -6.12
C ILE A 50 3.01 -3.47 -6.47
N THR A 51 4.05 -4.17 -6.02
CA THR A 51 4.10 -5.62 -6.17
C THR A 51 3.13 -6.29 -5.17
N VAL A 52 2.54 -7.41 -5.55
CA VAL A 52 1.61 -8.15 -4.68
C VAL A 52 2.29 -8.55 -3.35
N SER A 53 3.57 -8.91 -3.37
CA SER A 53 4.33 -9.23 -2.15
C SER A 53 4.53 -8.01 -1.23
N THR A 54 4.80 -6.82 -1.79
CA THR A 54 4.84 -5.57 -1.01
C THR A 54 3.47 -5.27 -0.40
N LEU A 55 2.39 -5.40 -1.18
CA LEU A 55 1.03 -5.21 -0.69
C LEU A 55 0.68 -6.19 0.43
N SER A 56 1.05 -7.46 0.28
CA SER A 56 0.88 -8.50 1.31
C SER A 56 1.61 -8.16 2.60
N LYS A 57 2.85 -7.66 2.52
CA LYS A 57 3.62 -7.20 3.68
C LYS A 57 2.94 -6.01 4.39
N ILE A 58 2.42 -5.05 3.61
CA ILE A 58 1.65 -3.91 4.15
C ILE A 58 0.38 -4.39 4.88
N CYS A 59 -0.38 -5.30 4.26
CA CYS A 59 -1.59 -5.86 4.86
C CYS A 59 -1.28 -6.60 6.17
N SER A 60 -0.22 -7.43 6.15
CA SER A 60 0.24 -8.18 7.33
C SER A 60 0.66 -7.24 8.47
N TYR A 61 1.33 -6.13 8.16
CA TYR A 61 1.73 -5.12 9.14
C TYR A 61 0.52 -4.48 9.84
N PHE A 62 -0.56 -4.20 9.09
CA PHE A 62 -1.81 -3.67 9.64
C PHE A 62 -2.79 -4.75 10.13
N ASN A 63 -2.33 -6.01 10.24
CA ASN A 63 -3.11 -7.14 10.71
C ASN A 63 -4.42 -7.36 9.93
N ILE A 64 -4.38 -7.14 8.61
CA ILE A 64 -5.49 -7.41 7.68
C ILE A 64 -5.06 -8.42 6.62
N SER A 65 -6.02 -9.16 6.05
CA SER A 65 -5.76 -10.03 4.91
C SER A 65 -5.82 -9.25 3.60
N LEU A 66 -5.20 -9.78 2.53
CA LEU A 66 -5.40 -9.26 1.17
C LEU A 66 -6.89 -9.32 0.78
N SER A 67 -7.57 -10.39 1.19
CA SER A 67 -9.02 -10.53 1.30
C SER A 67 -9.76 -9.23 1.59
N GLU A 68 -9.58 -8.79 2.83
CA GLU A 68 -10.22 -7.61 3.41
C GLU A 68 -9.73 -6.31 2.76
N PHE A 69 -8.47 -6.27 2.33
CA PHE A 69 -7.93 -5.13 1.60
C PHE A 69 -8.68 -4.88 0.29
N PHE A 70 -8.87 -5.92 -0.53
CA PHE A 70 -9.51 -5.80 -1.85
C PHE A 70 -11.00 -5.47 -1.76
N LYS A 71 -11.72 -5.94 -0.73
CA LYS A 71 -13.13 -5.57 -0.47
C LYS A 71 -13.39 -4.07 -0.24
N LYS A 72 -12.33 -3.28 0.02
CA LYS A 72 -12.45 -1.82 0.21
C LYS A 72 -12.18 -1.02 -1.07
N ILE A 73 -11.75 -1.68 -2.12
CA ILE A 73 -11.38 -1.04 -3.41
C ILE A 73 -12.22 -1.56 -4.58
N GLU A 74 -12.82 -2.73 -4.44
CA GLU A 74 -13.82 -3.35 -5.34
C GLU A 74 -15.08 -3.70 -4.55
#